data_AF-A0A8T4WV12-F1
#
_entry.id   AF-A0A8T4WV12-F1
#
_cell.length_a   1.000
_cell.length_b   1.000
_cell.length_c   1.000
_cell.angle_alpha   90.00
_cell.angle_beta   90.00
_cell.angle_gamma   90.00
#
_symmetry.space_group_name_H-M   'P 1'
#
loop_
_entity.id
_entity.type
_entity.pdbx_description
1 polymer ?
#
loop_
_entity_poly.entity_id
_entity_poly.type
_entity_poly.pdbx_seq_one_letter_code
_entity_poly.pdbx_strand_id
1 'polypeptide(L)'
;MGFIARIKRAWKLMKTSWGVVMSEKKLMLYPVVTLVVSLIVLASFIVPLFFWMPVENIYLLLAYLFLLYLVLSFVGILFNASIVGYAAEKFKGRQPDFGDGLDLALSRWPKLLGWSILSAIVGMLIRILKRALRKKFGFLGSLIGGILGVGWTYATFFVLPVLLMEEEGVFSSIKKSAFLFKDTWGETVAGRIGFGLIFTGLGLLGVLAFIGALMTGAPFLVAFVLLVIYLLVIFALHSAMKSVFVTALYQFATEGTLPGPYSRDLFPDAQSSAVGGGAQTQKSESAAPSQPSNQSGVLEDMEGVDVMQPGNRGTSKQRGSRTQTQKTSPSSEKDSRYCPDCGEELRYFEESGRWYCDNCYQYK
;
A
#
# COMPACT_ATOMS: atom_id res chain seq x y z
N MET A 1 -7.77 1.75 -23.29
CA MET A 1 -6.29 1.82 -23.27
C MET A 1 -5.65 0.55 -23.84
N GLY A 2 -4.64 0.69 -24.72
CA GLY A 2 -3.94 -0.43 -25.35
C GLY A 2 -2.96 -1.18 -24.42
N PHE A 3 -2.65 -2.44 -24.76
CA PHE A 3 -1.77 -3.34 -24.00
C PHE A 3 -0.35 -2.78 -23.78
N ILE A 4 0.23 -2.15 -24.81
CA ILE A 4 1.58 -1.56 -24.74
C ILE A 4 1.66 -0.41 -23.72
N ALA A 5 0.60 0.40 -23.60
CA ALA A 5 0.53 1.48 -22.61
C ALA A 5 0.50 0.94 -21.16
N ARG A 6 -0.23 -0.17 -20.94
CA ARG A 6 -0.25 -0.89 -19.64
C ARG A 6 1.13 -1.44 -19.28
N ILE A 7 1.87 -2.01 -20.24
CA ILE A 7 3.27 -2.44 -20.03
C ILE A 7 4.17 -1.27 -19.66
N LYS A 8 4.10 -0.15 -20.41
CA LYS A 8 4.95 1.03 -20.15
C LYS A 8 4.69 1.64 -18.75
N ARG A 9 3.43 1.64 -18.29
CA ARG A 9 3.10 2.03 -16.90
C ARG A 9 3.63 1.05 -15.87
N ALA A 10 3.41 -0.25 -16.05
CA ALA A 10 3.93 -1.27 -15.14
C ALA A 10 5.46 -1.18 -14.99
N TRP A 11 6.18 -0.87 -16.07
CA TRP A 11 7.62 -0.61 -16.04
C TRP A 11 8.00 0.65 -15.23
N LYS A 12 7.26 1.76 -15.39
CA LYS A 12 7.48 2.99 -14.59
C LYS A 12 7.17 2.73 -13.10
N LEU A 13 6.06 2.05 -12.78
CA LEU A 13 5.71 1.61 -11.42
C LEU A 13 6.78 0.70 -10.79
N MET A 14 7.31 -0.26 -11.56
CA MET A 14 8.42 -1.11 -11.13
C MET A 14 9.68 -0.30 -10.83
N LYS A 15 10.04 0.68 -11.66
CA LYS A 15 11.20 1.57 -11.43
C LYS A 15 11.01 2.45 -10.19
N THR A 16 9.81 2.97 -9.93
CA THR A 16 9.50 3.69 -8.70
C THR A 16 9.60 2.78 -7.47
N SER A 17 9.07 1.55 -7.56
CA SER A 17 9.12 0.55 -6.47
C SER A 17 10.56 0.16 -6.14
N TRP A 18 11.44 0.05 -7.15
CA TRP A 18 12.89 -0.10 -6.94
C TRP A 18 13.46 1.08 -6.14
N GLY A 19 13.14 2.32 -6.54
CA GLY A 19 13.59 3.53 -5.84
C GLY A 19 13.21 3.53 -4.36
N VAL A 20 11.94 3.21 -4.05
CA VAL A 20 11.42 3.10 -2.67
C VAL A 20 12.16 2.03 -1.86
N VAL A 21 12.41 0.85 -2.44
CA VAL A 21 13.14 -0.23 -1.75
C VAL A 21 14.61 0.13 -1.51
N MET A 22 15.24 0.85 -2.44
CA MET A 22 16.64 1.27 -2.28
C MET A 22 16.82 2.46 -1.34
N SER A 23 15.83 3.35 -1.18
CA SER A 23 15.84 4.38 -0.14
C SER A 23 15.58 3.80 1.26
N GLU A 24 14.74 2.77 1.36
CA GLU A 24 14.29 2.20 2.64
C GLU A 24 15.06 0.93 3.03
N LYS A 25 16.30 1.08 3.51
CA LYS A 25 17.13 -0.05 3.97
C LYS A 25 16.42 -0.97 4.99
N LYS A 26 15.49 -0.44 5.79
CA LYS A 26 14.67 -1.21 6.75
C LYS A 26 13.83 -2.30 6.07
N LEU A 27 13.37 -2.10 4.82
CA LEU A 27 12.60 -3.10 4.08
C LEU A 27 13.41 -4.39 3.81
N MET A 28 14.74 -4.29 3.69
CA MET A 28 15.61 -5.44 3.47
C MET A 28 15.82 -6.29 4.73
N LEU A 29 15.48 -5.78 5.91
CA LEU A 29 15.55 -6.54 7.17
C LEU A 29 14.51 -7.67 7.18
N TYR A 30 13.30 -7.44 6.67
CA TYR A 30 12.24 -8.46 6.69
C TYR A 30 12.65 -9.77 5.98
N PRO A 31 13.17 -9.78 4.73
CA PRO A 31 13.65 -11.03 4.11
C PRO A 31 14.80 -11.70 4.87
N VAL A 32 15.73 -10.93 5.46
CA VAL A 32 16.87 -11.47 6.23
C VAL A 32 16.38 -12.13 7.52
N VAL A 33 15.50 -11.48 8.27
CA VAL A 33 14.89 -12.07 9.48
C VAL A 33 14.03 -13.28 9.11
N THR A 34 13.27 -13.22 8.01
CA THR A 34 12.50 -14.37 7.49
C THR A 34 13.41 -15.58 7.25
N LEU A 35 14.58 -15.37 6.64
CA LEU A 35 15.55 -16.42 6.38
C LEU A 35 16.08 -17.02 7.68
N VAL A 36 16.53 -16.18 8.62
CA VAL A 36 17.08 -16.66 9.91
C VAL A 36 16.02 -17.45 10.69
N VAL A 37 14.79 -16.93 10.80
CA VAL A 37 13.67 -17.64 11.45
C VAL A 37 13.34 -18.94 10.72
N SER A 38 13.34 -18.95 9.38
CA SER A 38 13.09 -20.16 8.59
C SER A 38 14.18 -21.22 8.78
N LEU A 39 15.45 -20.80 8.92
CA LEU A 39 16.56 -21.72 9.21
C LEU A 39 16.49 -22.29 10.63
N ILE A 40 16.09 -21.48 11.62
CA ILE A 40 15.84 -21.94 13.00
C ILE A 40 14.71 -22.97 13.02
N VAL A 41 13.58 -22.69 12.35
CA VAL A 41 12.46 -23.63 12.20
C VAL A 41 12.88 -24.91 11.45
N LEU A 42 13.69 -24.78 10.39
CA LEU A 42 14.18 -25.95 9.67
C LEU A 42 15.07 -26.81 10.56
N ALA A 43 16.02 -26.21 11.28
CA ALA A 43 16.90 -26.92 12.21
C ALA A 43 16.11 -27.59 13.34
N SER A 44 15.14 -26.88 13.94
CA SER A 44 14.33 -27.42 15.05
C SER A 44 13.43 -28.59 14.67
N PHE A 45 13.18 -28.83 13.37
CA PHE A 45 12.47 -30.02 12.90
C PHE A 45 13.41 -31.10 12.34
N ILE A 46 14.45 -30.72 11.59
CA ILE A 46 15.35 -31.67 10.92
C ILE A 46 16.31 -32.33 11.92
N VAL A 47 16.79 -31.61 12.94
CA VAL A 47 17.69 -32.16 13.95
C VAL A 47 16.99 -33.24 14.80
N PRO A 48 15.78 -33.04 15.36
CA PRO A 48 14.99 -34.12 15.96
C PRO A 48 14.75 -35.32 15.04
N LEU A 49 14.44 -35.06 13.77
CA LEU A 49 14.12 -36.09 12.79
C LEU A 49 15.31 -37.01 12.47
N PHE A 50 16.54 -36.45 12.43
CA PHE A 50 17.74 -37.22 12.07
C PHE A 50 18.29 -38.07 13.22
N PHE A 51 18.25 -37.54 14.46
CA PHE A 51 18.94 -38.15 15.60
C PHE A 51 18.02 -38.94 16.56
N TRP A 52 16.72 -38.61 16.65
CA TRP A 52 15.83 -39.17 17.69
C TRP A 52 14.55 -39.83 17.18
N MET A 53 14.13 -39.61 15.92
CA MET A 53 12.88 -40.17 15.40
C MET A 53 13.10 -41.39 14.50
N PRO A 54 12.61 -42.60 14.87
CA PRO A 54 12.62 -43.74 13.97
C PRO A 54 11.64 -43.51 12.80
N VAL A 55 12.15 -43.51 11.57
CA VAL A 55 11.40 -43.22 10.33
C VAL A 55 10.60 -44.42 9.78
N GLU A 56 10.13 -45.29 10.66
CA GLU A 56 9.46 -46.56 10.30
C GLU A 56 8.04 -46.36 9.78
N ASN A 57 7.30 -45.39 10.34
CA ASN A 57 5.92 -45.09 9.93
C ASN A 57 5.89 -43.93 8.92
N ILE A 58 5.69 -44.29 7.64
CA ILE A 58 5.61 -43.32 6.54
C ILE A 58 4.51 -42.27 6.72
N TYR A 59 3.38 -42.60 7.38
CA TYR A 59 2.30 -41.64 7.61
C TYR A 59 2.67 -40.62 8.69
N LEU A 60 3.35 -41.03 9.76
CA LEU A 60 3.88 -40.11 10.77
C LEU A 60 4.95 -39.20 10.16
N LEU A 61 5.87 -39.74 9.35
CA LEU A 61 6.87 -38.95 8.62
C LEU A 61 6.21 -37.92 7.69
N LEU A 62 5.19 -38.31 6.93
CA LEU A 62 4.46 -37.39 6.04
C LEU A 62 3.72 -36.30 6.82
N ALA A 63 3.09 -36.64 7.95
CA ALA A 63 2.43 -35.67 8.82
C ALA A 63 3.43 -34.68 9.44
N TYR A 64 4.59 -35.16 9.89
CA TYR A 64 5.67 -34.34 10.43
C TYR A 64 6.25 -33.37 9.38
N LEU A 65 6.54 -33.86 8.18
CA LEU A 65 7.01 -33.04 7.06
C LEU A 65 5.94 -32.04 6.58
N PHE A 66 4.65 -32.40 6.65
CA PHE A 66 3.55 -31.47 6.37
C PHE A 66 3.45 -30.37 7.43
N LEU A 67 3.65 -30.69 8.72
CA LEU A 67 3.70 -29.70 9.79
C LEU A 67 4.88 -28.74 9.60
N LEU A 68 6.09 -29.24 9.32
CA LEU A 68 7.26 -28.41 8.97
C LEU A 68 6.94 -27.48 7.79
N TYR A 69 6.37 -28.01 6.71
CA TYR A 69 5.94 -27.22 5.55
C TYR A 69 4.93 -26.13 5.92
N LEU A 70 3.95 -26.44 6.78
CA LEU A 70 2.94 -25.49 7.23
C LEU A 70 3.55 -24.36 8.07
N VAL A 71 4.45 -24.68 9.02
CA VAL A 71 5.12 -23.67 9.87
C VAL A 71 6.02 -22.77 9.01
N LEU A 72 6.83 -23.32 8.11
CA LEU A 72 7.65 -22.53 7.17
C LEU A 72 6.78 -21.66 6.25
N SER A 73 5.65 -22.18 5.77
CA SER A 73 4.69 -21.41 4.97
C SER A 73 4.07 -20.26 5.77
N PHE A 74 3.75 -20.48 7.05
CA PHE A 74 3.22 -19.44 7.93
C PHE A 74 4.25 -18.35 8.22
N VAL A 75 5.50 -18.71 8.54
CA VAL A 75 6.62 -17.76 8.72
C VAL A 75 6.78 -16.89 7.46
N GLY A 76 6.85 -17.51 6.29
CA GLY A 76 6.95 -16.78 5.01
C GLY A 76 5.77 -15.85 4.76
N ILE A 77 4.54 -16.26 5.10
CA ILE A 77 3.34 -15.43 4.97
C ILE A 77 3.35 -14.26 5.95
N LEU A 78 3.73 -14.47 7.21
CA LEU A 78 3.79 -13.46 8.26
C LEU A 78 4.77 -12.33 7.90
N PHE A 79 5.98 -12.66 7.46
CA PHE A 79 6.96 -11.64 7.08
C PHE A 79 6.61 -10.95 5.75
N ASN A 80 6.02 -11.64 4.76
CA ASN A 80 5.50 -10.97 3.56
C ASN A 80 4.36 -10.00 3.92
N ALA A 81 3.47 -10.38 4.85
CA ALA A 81 2.44 -9.49 5.39
C ALA A 81 3.06 -8.29 6.13
N SER A 82 4.16 -8.49 6.86
CA SER A 82 4.87 -7.42 7.56
C SER A 82 5.44 -6.37 6.59
N ILE A 83 6.00 -6.80 5.44
CA ILE A 83 6.46 -5.90 4.37
C ILE A 83 5.29 -5.11 3.77
N VAL A 84 4.14 -5.76 3.54
CA VAL A 84 2.92 -5.10 3.05
C VAL A 84 2.43 -4.04 4.04
N GLY A 85 2.44 -4.34 5.34
CA GLY A 85 2.10 -3.41 6.42
C GLY A 85 3.03 -2.20 6.47
N TYR A 86 4.35 -2.41 6.49
CA TYR A 86 5.35 -1.34 6.44
C TYR A 86 5.15 -0.44 5.21
N ALA A 87 4.95 -1.05 4.03
CA ALA A 87 4.73 -0.30 2.80
C ALA A 87 3.46 0.57 2.87
N ALA A 88 2.37 0.05 3.43
CA ALA A 88 1.11 0.78 3.59
C ALA A 88 1.24 1.97 4.54
N GLU A 89 1.91 1.80 5.68
CA GLU A 89 2.17 2.91 6.61
C GLU A 89 3.11 3.96 6.00
N LYS A 90 4.15 3.53 5.28
CA LYS A 90 5.05 4.43 4.54
C LYS A 90 4.32 5.25 3.47
N PHE A 91 3.36 4.62 2.78
CA PHE A 91 2.53 5.28 1.77
C PHE A 91 1.57 6.34 2.33
N LYS A 92 1.18 6.22 3.61
CA LYS A 92 0.46 7.26 4.38
C LYS A 92 1.38 8.41 4.85
N GLY A 93 2.63 8.47 4.40
CA GLY A 93 3.61 9.48 4.79
C GLY A 93 4.21 9.29 6.19
N ARG A 94 3.89 8.20 6.89
CA ARG A 94 4.47 7.88 8.20
C ARG A 94 5.92 7.39 8.05
N GLN A 95 6.66 7.37 9.16
CA GLN A 95 8.02 6.83 9.21
C GLN A 95 8.03 5.52 10.00
N PRO A 96 7.50 4.40 9.44
CA PRO A 96 7.46 3.15 10.16
C PRO A 96 8.85 2.61 10.49
N ASP A 97 8.92 1.84 11.58
CA ASP A 97 10.07 1.03 11.93
C ASP A 97 9.85 -0.45 11.59
N PHE A 98 10.86 -1.28 11.83
CA PHE A 98 10.75 -2.73 11.61
C PHE A 98 9.64 -3.36 12.46
N GLY A 99 9.45 -2.88 13.69
CA GLY A 99 8.39 -3.32 14.62
C GLY A 99 6.99 -3.14 14.03
N ASP A 100 6.65 -1.93 13.57
CA ASP A 100 5.28 -1.57 13.15
C ASP A 100 4.68 -2.53 12.11
N GLY A 101 5.48 -2.94 11.10
CA GLY A 101 5.04 -3.90 10.09
C GLY A 101 4.82 -5.30 10.67
N LEU A 102 5.69 -5.73 11.58
CA LEU A 102 5.58 -7.04 12.24
C LEU A 102 4.39 -7.07 13.22
N ASP A 103 4.20 -6.02 14.01
CA ASP A 103 3.10 -5.88 14.97
C ASP A 103 1.75 -5.83 14.25
N LEU A 104 1.65 -5.12 13.12
CA LEU A 104 0.45 -5.15 12.29
C LEU A 104 0.16 -6.55 11.73
N ALA A 105 1.19 -7.28 11.27
CA ALA A 105 1.02 -8.66 10.80
C ALA A 105 0.63 -9.63 11.94
N LEU A 106 1.24 -9.48 13.12
CA LEU A 106 0.93 -10.26 14.32
C LEU A 106 -0.47 -9.96 14.85
N SER A 107 -0.96 -8.71 14.81
CA SER A 107 -2.35 -8.39 15.21
C SER A 107 -3.40 -9.12 14.37
N ARG A 108 -3.04 -9.55 13.14
CA ARG A 108 -3.88 -10.35 12.24
C ARG A 108 -3.46 -11.82 12.13
N TRP A 109 -2.64 -12.34 13.07
CA TRP A 109 -2.09 -13.71 13.02
C TRP A 109 -3.12 -14.83 12.78
N PRO A 110 -4.35 -14.83 13.34
CA PRO A 110 -5.30 -15.93 13.12
C PRO A 110 -5.77 -15.98 11.66
N LYS A 111 -5.94 -14.81 11.04
CA LYS A 111 -6.29 -14.69 9.61
C LYS A 111 -5.15 -15.18 8.72
N LEU A 112 -3.90 -14.82 9.05
CA LEU A 112 -2.71 -15.26 8.34
C LEU A 112 -2.46 -16.76 8.48
N LEU A 113 -2.78 -17.36 9.63
CA LEU A 113 -2.70 -18.81 9.86
C LEU A 113 -3.80 -19.56 9.07
N GLY A 114 -5.03 -19.06 9.07
CA GLY A 114 -6.10 -19.60 8.22
C GLY A 114 -5.73 -19.54 6.73
N TRP A 115 -5.08 -18.45 6.30
CA TRP A 115 -4.57 -18.28 4.96
C TRP A 115 -3.39 -19.23 4.63
N SER A 116 -2.47 -19.47 5.56
CA SER A 116 -1.34 -20.39 5.34
C SER A 116 -1.81 -21.85 5.22
N ILE A 117 -2.76 -22.27 6.07
CA ILE A 117 -3.39 -23.59 6.00
C ILE A 117 -4.11 -23.76 4.66
N LEU A 118 -4.96 -22.81 4.27
CA LEU A 118 -5.69 -22.87 2.99
C LEU A 118 -4.73 -22.87 1.79
N SER A 119 -3.67 -22.05 1.82
CA SER A 119 -2.65 -22.00 0.78
C SER A 119 -1.86 -23.31 0.65
N ALA A 120 -1.50 -23.92 1.78
CA ALA A 120 -0.81 -25.21 1.82
C ALA A 120 -1.67 -26.32 1.22
N ILE A 121 -2.96 -26.38 1.61
CA ILE A 121 -3.93 -27.34 1.09
C ILE A 121 -4.16 -27.13 -0.41
N VAL A 122 -4.51 -25.93 -0.85
CA VAL A 122 -4.78 -25.65 -2.28
C VAL A 122 -3.53 -25.85 -3.13
N GLY A 123 -2.35 -25.46 -2.64
CA GLY A 123 -1.07 -25.72 -3.30
C GLY A 123 -0.75 -27.21 -3.42
N MET A 124 -1.20 -28.05 -2.49
CA MET A 124 -1.11 -29.51 -2.60
C MET A 124 -2.16 -30.08 -3.56
N LEU A 125 -3.42 -29.64 -3.48
CA LEU A 125 -4.51 -30.06 -4.36
C LEU A 125 -4.23 -29.73 -5.84
N ILE A 126 -3.75 -28.52 -6.16
CA ILE A 126 -3.34 -28.15 -7.53
C ILE A 126 -2.20 -29.04 -8.03
N ARG A 127 -1.23 -29.40 -7.17
CA ARG A 127 -0.13 -30.32 -7.53
C ARG A 127 -0.65 -31.73 -7.81
N ILE A 128 -1.58 -32.25 -7.02
CA ILE A 128 -2.22 -33.56 -7.21
C ILE A 128 -3.06 -33.55 -8.50
N LEU A 129 -3.93 -32.56 -8.67
CA LEU A 129 -4.80 -32.39 -9.84
C LEU A 129 -3.98 -32.25 -11.13
N LYS A 130 -2.90 -31.47 -11.14
CA LYS A 130 -1.98 -31.36 -12.29
C LYS A 130 -1.34 -32.70 -12.67
N ARG A 131 -0.98 -33.56 -11.69
CA ARG A 131 -0.49 -34.92 -11.96
C ARG A 131 -1.61 -35.80 -12.54
N ALA A 132 -2.81 -35.75 -11.97
CA ALA A 132 -3.96 -36.54 -12.45
C ALA A 132 -4.38 -36.16 -13.88
N LEU A 133 -4.50 -34.86 -14.15
CA LEU A 133 -4.79 -34.33 -15.49
C LEU A 133 -3.71 -34.73 -16.50
N ARG A 134 -2.41 -34.58 -16.16
CA ARG A 134 -1.31 -35.02 -17.03
C ARG A 134 -1.34 -36.53 -17.31
N LYS A 135 -1.70 -37.36 -16.33
CA LYS A 135 -1.84 -38.82 -16.54
C LYS A 135 -2.99 -39.17 -17.49
N LYS A 136 -4.13 -38.47 -17.42
CA LYS A 136 -5.30 -38.75 -18.28
C LYS A 136 -5.23 -38.12 -19.67
N PHE A 137 -4.69 -36.90 -19.78
CA PHE A 137 -4.76 -36.07 -20.99
C PHE A 137 -3.37 -35.65 -21.52
N GLY A 138 -2.30 -36.30 -21.06
CA GLY A 138 -0.92 -36.06 -21.50
C GLY A 138 -0.53 -34.58 -21.45
N PHE A 139 -0.11 -34.04 -22.60
CA PHE A 139 0.27 -32.64 -22.77
C PHE A 139 -0.88 -31.67 -22.43
N LEU A 140 -2.10 -31.92 -22.92
CA LEU A 140 -3.26 -31.06 -22.70
C LEU A 140 -3.61 -30.96 -21.21
N GLY A 141 -3.51 -32.07 -20.48
CA GLY A 141 -3.67 -32.08 -19.02
C GLY A 141 -2.58 -31.29 -18.27
N SER A 142 -1.36 -31.25 -18.81
CA SER A 142 -0.30 -30.40 -18.27
C SER A 142 -0.55 -28.91 -18.53
N LEU A 143 -1.18 -28.56 -19.66
CA LEU A 143 -1.57 -27.19 -20.00
C LEU A 143 -2.71 -26.69 -19.09
N ILE A 144 -3.78 -27.47 -18.95
CA ILE A 144 -4.92 -27.17 -18.05
C ILE A 144 -4.43 -27.02 -16.60
N GLY A 145 -3.61 -27.96 -16.11
CA GLY A 145 -3.01 -27.87 -14.78
C GLY A 145 -2.01 -26.73 -14.61
N GLY A 146 -1.49 -26.17 -15.71
CA GLY A 146 -0.73 -24.91 -15.72
C GLY A 146 -1.66 -23.71 -15.52
N ILE A 147 -2.71 -23.61 -16.33
CA ILE A 147 -3.71 -22.53 -16.28
C ILE A 147 -4.36 -22.44 -14.89
N LEU A 148 -4.73 -23.56 -14.27
CA LEU A 148 -5.29 -23.59 -12.92
C LEU A 148 -4.34 -22.99 -11.86
N GLY A 149 -3.05 -23.33 -11.92
CA GLY A 149 -2.05 -22.76 -11.01
C GLY A 149 -1.81 -21.26 -11.25
N VAL A 150 -1.86 -20.82 -12.51
CA VAL A 150 -1.78 -19.41 -12.90
C VAL A 150 -2.99 -18.63 -12.38
N GLY A 151 -4.21 -19.15 -12.61
CA GLY A 151 -5.46 -18.56 -12.12
C GLY A 151 -5.52 -18.43 -10.60
N TRP A 152 -5.12 -19.48 -9.86
CA TRP A 152 -4.99 -19.42 -8.40
C TRP A 152 -4.02 -18.32 -7.95
N THR A 153 -2.86 -18.21 -8.60
CA THR A 153 -1.85 -17.21 -8.23
C THR A 153 -2.33 -15.77 -8.46
N TYR A 154 -3.21 -15.56 -9.45
CA TYR A 154 -3.80 -14.26 -9.74
C TYR A 154 -4.97 -13.92 -8.82
N ALA A 155 -5.89 -14.87 -8.58
CA ALA A 155 -6.97 -14.72 -7.63
C ALA A 155 -6.48 -14.35 -6.22
N THR A 156 -5.25 -14.76 -5.88
CA THR A 156 -4.66 -14.60 -4.54
C THR A 156 -3.64 -13.46 -4.45
N PHE A 157 -3.48 -12.66 -5.50
CA PHE A 157 -2.43 -11.64 -5.61
C PHE A 157 -2.53 -10.53 -4.55
N PHE A 158 -3.74 -10.06 -4.23
CA PHE A 158 -4.01 -9.00 -3.25
C PHE A 158 -4.49 -9.52 -1.90
N VAL A 159 -4.46 -10.84 -1.66
CA VAL A 159 -4.99 -11.42 -0.41
C VAL A 159 -4.25 -10.88 0.83
N LEU A 160 -2.93 -10.65 0.77
CA LEU A 160 -2.21 -10.12 1.93
C LEU A 160 -2.61 -8.66 2.29
N PRO A 161 -2.63 -7.69 1.35
CA PRO A 161 -3.21 -6.36 1.61
C PRO A 161 -4.62 -6.43 2.19
N VAL A 162 -5.53 -7.18 1.55
CA VAL A 162 -6.93 -7.30 1.98
C VAL A 162 -7.05 -7.88 3.39
N LEU A 163 -6.27 -8.92 3.73
CA LEU A 163 -6.31 -9.54 5.07
C LEU A 163 -5.80 -8.62 6.20
N LEU A 164 -4.93 -7.66 5.89
CA LEU A 164 -4.35 -6.73 6.85
C LEU A 164 -5.23 -5.48 7.05
N MET A 165 -5.62 -4.87 5.93
CA MET A 165 -6.30 -3.58 5.90
C MET A 165 -7.81 -3.70 6.12
N GLU A 166 -8.37 -4.89 5.96
CA GLU A 166 -9.81 -5.11 6.04
C GLU A 166 -10.20 -6.15 7.10
N GLU A 167 -11.39 -5.95 7.65
CA GLU A 167 -11.94 -6.77 8.74
C GLU A 167 -12.47 -8.14 8.22
N GLU A 168 -12.48 -8.37 6.91
CA GLU A 168 -13.00 -9.56 6.24
C GLU A 168 -12.26 -10.88 6.58
N GLY A 169 -12.97 -12.02 6.42
CA GLY A 169 -12.42 -13.36 6.59
C GLY A 169 -11.78 -13.94 5.31
N VAL A 170 -10.90 -14.94 5.46
CA VAL A 170 -10.00 -15.47 4.39
C VAL A 170 -10.68 -15.72 3.04
N PHE A 171 -11.86 -16.37 3.02
CA PHE A 171 -12.58 -16.65 1.78
C PHE A 171 -13.14 -15.40 1.10
N SER A 172 -13.53 -14.38 1.86
CA SER A 172 -13.96 -13.09 1.32
C SER A 172 -12.77 -12.33 0.73
N SER A 173 -11.64 -12.32 1.44
CA SER A 173 -10.40 -11.70 0.99
C SER A 173 -9.90 -12.26 -0.35
N ILE A 174 -10.09 -13.56 -0.61
CA ILE A 174 -9.78 -14.17 -1.92
C ILE A 174 -10.75 -13.68 -3.02
N LYS A 175 -12.05 -13.60 -2.74
CA LYS A 175 -13.05 -13.09 -3.71
C LYS A 175 -12.75 -11.64 -4.08
N LYS A 176 -12.46 -10.80 -3.08
CA LYS A 176 -12.13 -9.38 -3.26
C LYS A 176 -10.79 -9.19 -3.97
N SER A 177 -9.76 -9.96 -3.60
CA SER A 177 -8.49 -10.00 -4.33
C SER A 177 -8.67 -10.36 -5.81
N ALA A 178 -9.51 -11.35 -6.13
CA ALA A 178 -9.83 -11.72 -7.51
C ALA A 178 -10.59 -10.62 -8.26
N PHE A 179 -11.46 -9.86 -7.58
CA PHE A 179 -12.16 -8.70 -8.14
C PHE A 179 -11.18 -7.56 -8.46
N LEU A 180 -10.41 -7.08 -7.47
CA LEU A 180 -9.40 -6.03 -7.64
C LEU A 180 -8.33 -6.37 -8.70
N PHE A 181 -8.03 -7.65 -8.86
CA PHE A 181 -7.13 -8.14 -9.89
C PHE A 181 -7.69 -8.02 -11.32
N LYS A 182 -9.01 -8.10 -11.52
CA LYS A 182 -9.65 -7.92 -12.83
C LYS A 182 -9.37 -6.53 -13.39
N ASP A 183 -9.40 -5.52 -12.53
CA ASP A 183 -9.25 -4.11 -12.93
C ASP A 183 -7.78 -3.74 -13.19
N THR A 184 -6.85 -4.38 -12.48
CA THR A 184 -5.39 -4.15 -12.59
C THR A 184 -4.63 -5.19 -13.44
N TRP A 185 -5.31 -6.21 -14.00
CA TRP A 185 -4.75 -7.35 -14.75
C TRP A 185 -3.58 -7.01 -15.68
N GLY A 186 -3.71 -5.98 -16.51
CA GLY A 186 -2.69 -5.68 -17.52
C GLY A 186 -1.39 -5.13 -16.93
N GLU A 187 -1.46 -4.50 -15.77
CA GLU A 187 -0.33 -3.85 -15.12
C GLU A 187 0.35 -4.80 -14.13
N THR A 188 -0.44 -5.60 -13.40
CA THR A 188 0.05 -6.70 -12.55
C THR A 188 0.81 -7.76 -13.36
N VAL A 189 0.26 -8.20 -14.50
CA VAL A 189 0.89 -9.22 -15.37
C VAL A 189 2.18 -8.68 -15.99
N ALA A 190 2.17 -7.48 -16.55
CA ALA A 190 3.35 -6.88 -17.16
C ALA A 190 4.47 -6.66 -16.14
N GLY A 191 4.14 -6.12 -14.96
CA GLY A 191 5.11 -5.94 -13.87
C GLY A 191 5.71 -7.28 -13.42
N ARG A 192 4.87 -8.31 -13.19
CA ARG A 192 5.32 -9.63 -12.73
C ARG A 192 6.19 -10.36 -13.75
N ILE A 193 5.88 -10.27 -15.04
CA ILE A 193 6.74 -10.83 -16.10
C ILE A 193 8.07 -10.05 -16.14
N GLY A 194 8.04 -8.72 -16.02
CA GLY A 194 9.23 -7.88 -15.93
C GLY A 194 10.15 -8.28 -14.77
N PHE A 195 9.64 -8.27 -13.52
CA PHE A 195 10.39 -8.73 -12.35
C PHE A 195 10.91 -10.16 -12.54
N GLY A 196 10.06 -11.08 -13.00
CA GLY A 196 10.41 -12.48 -13.19
C GLY A 196 11.59 -12.66 -14.15
N LEU A 197 11.57 -11.99 -15.30
CA LEU A 197 12.67 -12.04 -16.28
C LEU A 197 13.96 -11.40 -15.74
N ILE A 198 13.87 -10.22 -15.12
CA ILE A 198 15.03 -9.51 -14.55
C ILE A 198 15.70 -10.36 -13.47
N PHE A 199 14.94 -10.80 -12.45
CA PHE A 199 15.50 -11.54 -11.32
C PHE A 199 15.93 -12.96 -11.68
N THR A 200 15.27 -13.61 -12.66
CA THR A 200 15.77 -14.89 -13.21
C THR A 200 17.07 -14.68 -13.96
N GLY A 201 17.19 -13.62 -14.76
CA GLY A 201 18.44 -13.25 -15.44
C GLY A 201 19.59 -13.01 -14.46
N LEU A 202 19.37 -12.20 -13.41
CA LEU A 202 20.37 -11.98 -12.36
C LEU A 202 20.73 -13.27 -11.62
N GLY A 203 19.76 -14.15 -11.32
CA GLY A 203 20.02 -15.46 -10.72
C GLY A 203 20.90 -16.34 -11.62
N LEU A 204 20.61 -16.39 -12.92
CA LEU A 204 21.42 -17.12 -13.91
C LEU A 204 22.83 -16.54 -14.02
N LEU A 205 23.01 -15.22 -14.01
CA LEU A 205 24.34 -14.59 -14.00
C LEU A 205 25.17 -15.01 -12.78
N GLY A 206 24.55 -15.11 -11.60
CA GLY A 206 25.22 -15.62 -10.39
C GLY A 206 25.68 -17.08 -10.55
N VAL A 207 24.82 -17.94 -11.10
CA VAL A 207 25.15 -19.35 -11.36
C VAL A 207 26.27 -19.48 -12.42
N LEU A 208 26.23 -18.68 -13.49
CA LEU A 208 27.28 -18.65 -14.51
C LEU A 208 28.62 -18.15 -13.93
N ALA A 209 28.61 -17.12 -13.08
CA ALA A 209 29.80 -16.64 -12.39
C ALA A 209 30.38 -17.70 -11.43
N PHE A 210 29.53 -18.45 -10.73
CA PHE A 210 29.95 -19.58 -9.89
C PHE A 210 30.61 -20.70 -10.72
N ILE A 211 30.00 -21.09 -11.85
CA ILE A 211 30.59 -22.09 -12.76
C ILE A 211 31.94 -21.60 -13.29
N GLY A 212 32.05 -20.35 -13.73
CA GLY A 212 33.31 -19.74 -14.18
C GLY A 212 34.39 -19.69 -13.09
N ALA A 213 34.03 -19.43 -11.84
CA ALA A 213 34.94 -19.48 -10.70
C ALA A 213 35.47 -20.91 -10.46
N LEU A 214 34.63 -21.94 -10.58
CA LEU A 214 35.10 -23.33 -10.50
C LEU A 214 36.04 -23.69 -11.66
N MET A 215 35.77 -23.23 -12.88
CA MET A 215 36.63 -23.46 -14.05
C MET A 215 38.01 -22.79 -13.95
N THR A 216 38.14 -21.71 -13.16
CA THR A 216 39.42 -21.04 -12.89
C THR A 216 40.16 -21.60 -11.66
N GLY A 217 39.63 -22.65 -11.03
CA GLY A 217 40.25 -23.31 -9.88
C GLY A 217 39.97 -22.65 -8.52
N ALA A 218 38.93 -21.80 -8.42
CA ALA A 218 38.56 -21.20 -7.14
C ALA A 218 38.10 -22.27 -6.12
N PRO A 219 38.43 -22.14 -4.82
CA PRO A 219 38.00 -23.10 -3.80
C PRO A 219 36.46 -23.21 -3.75
N PHE A 220 35.94 -24.43 -3.93
CA PHE A 220 34.50 -24.69 -4.04
C PHE A 220 33.68 -24.06 -2.91
N LEU A 221 34.11 -24.21 -1.66
CA LEU A 221 33.40 -23.65 -0.49
C LEU A 221 33.30 -22.12 -0.54
N VAL A 222 34.37 -21.44 -0.96
CA VAL A 222 34.37 -19.97 -1.08
C VAL A 222 33.42 -19.52 -2.19
N ALA A 223 33.52 -20.13 -3.37
CA ALA A 223 32.63 -19.83 -4.49
C ALA A 223 31.16 -20.12 -4.14
N PHE A 224 30.88 -21.20 -3.42
CA PHE A 224 29.53 -21.61 -3.02
C PHE A 224 28.94 -20.65 -1.98
N VAL A 225 29.70 -20.26 -0.94
CA VAL A 225 29.24 -19.27 0.05
C VAL A 225 28.94 -17.93 -0.61
N LEU A 226 29.79 -17.47 -1.54
CA LEU A 226 29.54 -16.25 -2.30
C LEU A 226 28.28 -16.35 -3.19
N LEU A 227 28.06 -17.48 -3.86
CA LEU A 227 26.83 -17.73 -4.62
C LEU A 227 25.59 -17.70 -3.72
N VAL A 228 25.64 -18.33 -2.54
CA VAL A 228 24.52 -18.33 -1.59
C VAL A 228 24.22 -16.91 -1.12
N ILE A 229 25.22 -16.14 -0.69
CA ILE A 229 25.05 -14.73 -0.28
C ILE A 229 24.45 -13.90 -1.42
N TYR A 230 24.97 -14.03 -2.64
CA TYR A 230 24.44 -13.35 -3.82
C TYR A 230 22.96 -13.69 -4.05
N LEU A 231 22.60 -14.98 -4.11
CA LEU A 231 21.23 -15.42 -4.33
C LEU A 231 20.27 -14.97 -3.22
N LEU A 232 20.74 -14.90 -1.96
CA LEU A 232 19.95 -14.38 -0.85
C LEU A 232 19.66 -12.87 -0.99
N VAL A 233 20.65 -12.07 -1.41
CA VAL A 233 20.45 -10.63 -1.69
C VAL A 233 19.46 -10.43 -2.86
N ILE A 234 19.63 -11.20 -3.94
CA ILE A 234 18.72 -11.19 -5.10
C ILE A 234 17.29 -11.59 -4.70
N PHE A 235 17.13 -12.61 -3.87
CA PHE A 235 15.83 -13.05 -3.34
C PHE A 235 15.17 -12.00 -2.45
N ALA A 236 15.93 -11.40 -1.52
CA ALA A 236 15.44 -10.36 -0.62
C ALA A 236 14.93 -9.14 -1.40
N LEU A 237 15.70 -8.69 -2.38
CA LEU A 237 15.36 -7.56 -3.23
C LEU A 237 14.09 -7.83 -4.08
N HIS A 238 13.99 -9.02 -4.68
CA HIS A 238 12.81 -9.45 -5.40
C HIS A 238 11.56 -9.52 -4.51
N SER A 239 11.69 -10.05 -3.29
CA SER A 239 10.60 -10.13 -2.30
C SER A 239 10.11 -8.73 -1.91
N ALA A 240 11.01 -7.85 -1.49
CA ALA A 240 10.67 -6.49 -1.07
C ALA A 240 10.00 -5.69 -2.21
N MET A 241 10.58 -5.70 -3.41
CA MET A 241 10.02 -4.99 -4.57
C MET A 241 8.66 -5.52 -4.99
N LYS A 242 8.47 -6.85 -5.00
CA LYS A 242 7.17 -7.46 -5.28
C LYS A 242 6.13 -6.98 -4.28
N SER A 243 6.43 -7.00 -2.98
CA SER A 243 5.47 -6.60 -1.95
C SER A 243 5.12 -5.11 -2.03
N VAL A 244 6.10 -4.22 -2.17
CA VAL A 244 5.87 -2.77 -2.37
C VAL A 244 5.01 -2.49 -3.60
N PHE A 245 5.30 -3.16 -4.73
CA PHE A 245 4.53 -3.04 -5.96
C PHE A 245 3.08 -3.57 -5.82
N VAL A 246 2.88 -4.70 -5.12
CA VAL A 246 1.55 -5.24 -4.80
C VAL A 246 0.76 -4.26 -3.95
N THR A 247 1.37 -3.68 -2.89
CA THR A 247 0.70 -2.69 -2.04
C THR A 247 0.30 -1.44 -2.83
N ALA A 248 1.17 -0.93 -3.70
CA ALA A 248 0.88 0.26 -4.51
C ALA A 248 -0.27 0.02 -5.49
N LEU A 249 -0.33 -1.17 -6.11
CA LEU A 249 -1.46 -1.55 -6.98
C LEU A 249 -2.75 -1.84 -6.20
N TYR A 250 -2.66 -2.36 -4.96
CA TYR A 250 -3.83 -2.52 -4.10
C TYR A 250 -4.44 -1.16 -3.75
N GLN A 251 -3.60 -0.20 -3.33
CA GLN A 251 -4.05 1.15 -3.02
C GLN A 251 -4.68 1.81 -4.25
N PHE A 252 -4.05 1.72 -5.41
CA PHE A 252 -4.62 2.22 -6.67
C PHE A 252 -5.95 1.56 -7.04
N ALA A 253 -6.09 0.24 -6.87
CA ALA A 253 -7.33 -0.48 -7.15
C ALA A 253 -8.47 -0.16 -6.17
N THR A 254 -8.16 0.35 -4.97
CA THR A 254 -9.14 0.59 -3.89
C THR A 254 -9.50 2.07 -3.78
N GLU A 255 -8.51 2.96 -3.85
CA GLU A 255 -8.65 4.40 -3.64
C GLU A 255 -8.65 5.21 -4.95
N GLY A 256 -8.37 4.58 -6.10
CA GLY A 256 -8.27 5.24 -7.41
C GLY A 256 -7.08 6.19 -7.56
N THR A 257 -6.24 6.34 -6.52
CA THR A 257 -5.08 7.22 -6.49
C THR A 257 -3.79 6.44 -6.24
N LEU A 258 -2.67 7.02 -6.65
CA LEU A 258 -1.34 6.44 -6.46
C LEU A 258 -0.74 6.89 -5.12
N PRO A 259 0.01 6.02 -4.41
CA PRO A 259 0.72 6.42 -3.20
C PRO A 259 1.76 7.51 -3.48
N GLY A 260 2.03 8.37 -2.49
CA GLY A 260 2.91 9.57 -2.62
C GLY A 260 4.17 9.47 -3.51
N PRO A 261 5.03 8.43 -3.41
CA PRO A 261 6.22 8.32 -4.25
C PRO A 261 5.95 8.00 -5.74
N TYR A 262 4.70 7.71 -6.13
CA TYR A 262 4.30 7.37 -7.49
C TYR A 262 3.55 8.55 -8.14
N SER A 263 4.15 9.16 -9.17
CA SER A 263 3.70 10.42 -9.79
C SER A 263 2.30 10.32 -10.43
N ARG A 264 1.47 11.37 -10.29
CA ARG A 264 0.10 11.43 -10.87
C ARG A 264 0.07 11.31 -12.41
N ASP A 265 1.10 11.79 -13.09
CA ASP A 265 1.34 11.67 -14.53
C ASP A 265 1.58 10.22 -15.02
N LEU A 266 1.40 9.20 -14.18
CA LEU A 266 1.20 7.82 -14.63
C LEU A 266 -0.23 7.54 -15.15
N PHE A 267 -1.26 8.30 -14.77
CA PHE A 267 -2.66 8.02 -15.12
C PHE A 267 -3.46 9.28 -15.51
N PRO A 268 -3.57 9.60 -16.82
CA PRO A 268 -4.45 10.67 -17.30
C PRO A 268 -5.94 10.41 -17.00
N ASP A 269 -6.35 9.14 -17.04
CA ASP A 269 -7.77 8.75 -17.11
C ASP A 269 -8.49 8.81 -15.73
N ALA A 270 -7.74 8.90 -14.62
CA ALA A 270 -8.30 8.82 -13.25
C ALA A 270 -9.28 9.96 -12.92
N GLN A 271 -9.14 11.14 -13.55
CA GLN A 271 -10.07 12.26 -13.34
C GLN A 271 -11.42 12.06 -14.06
N SER A 272 -11.46 11.33 -15.17
CA SER A 272 -12.69 11.21 -15.99
C SER A 272 -13.79 10.38 -15.34
N SER A 273 -13.43 9.43 -14.47
CA SER A 273 -14.39 8.53 -13.80
C SER A 273 -14.85 9.04 -12.43
N ALA A 274 -14.05 9.89 -11.76
CA ALA A 274 -14.37 10.42 -10.43
C ALA A 274 -15.33 11.63 -10.46
N VAL A 275 -15.49 12.30 -11.60
CA VAL A 275 -16.34 13.49 -11.75
C VAL A 275 -17.76 13.16 -12.28
N GLY A 276 -18.00 11.92 -12.73
CA GLY A 276 -19.24 11.53 -13.43
C GLY A 276 -20.38 10.96 -12.56
N GLY A 277 -20.28 10.99 -11.23
CA GLY A 277 -21.11 10.16 -10.33
C GLY A 277 -21.89 10.92 -9.26
N GLY A 278 -22.62 11.99 -9.60
CA GLY A 278 -23.35 12.76 -8.58
C GLY A 278 -24.20 13.95 -9.06
N ALA A 279 -25.02 13.79 -10.11
CA ALA A 279 -25.92 14.86 -10.57
C ALA A 279 -27.25 14.34 -11.18
N GLN A 280 -28.07 13.73 -10.32
CA GLN A 280 -29.54 13.72 -10.43
C GLN A 280 -30.04 14.21 -9.05
N THR A 281 -31.03 15.09 -8.90
CA THR A 281 -32.05 15.56 -9.84
C THR A 281 -32.63 16.87 -9.30
N GLN A 282 -32.84 17.89 -10.15
CA GLN A 282 -34.01 18.76 -10.01
C GLN A 282 -34.32 19.45 -11.34
N LYS A 283 -35.39 18.96 -11.99
CA LYS A 283 -35.98 19.54 -13.18
C LYS A 283 -37.17 20.37 -12.73
N SER A 284 -36.99 21.68 -12.58
CA SER A 284 -38.10 22.63 -12.47
C SER A 284 -38.19 23.46 -13.75
N GLU A 285 -39.38 23.48 -14.32
CA GLU A 285 -39.68 24.02 -15.64
C GLU A 285 -39.81 25.56 -15.64
N SER A 286 -39.75 26.15 -16.84
CA SER A 286 -40.38 27.43 -17.22
C SER A 286 -39.58 28.76 -17.14
N ALA A 287 -39.52 29.39 -18.32
CA ALA A 287 -39.63 30.82 -18.60
C ALA A 287 -38.58 31.83 -18.09
N ALA A 288 -37.78 32.34 -19.04
CA ALA A 288 -37.46 33.77 -19.13
C ALA A 288 -38.72 34.54 -19.62
N PRO A 289 -38.89 35.86 -19.39
CA PRO A 289 -37.96 36.87 -19.95
C PRO A 289 -37.70 38.15 -19.14
N SER A 290 -36.73 38.93 -19.62
CA SER A 290 -36.62 40.41 -19.60
C SER A 290 -36.77 41.19 -18.29
N GLN A 291 -35.69 41.91 -17.91
CA GLN A 291 -35.80 43.21 -17.24
C GLN A 291 -36.48 44.24 -18.17
N PRO A 292 -37.05 45.33 -17.61
CA PRO A 292 -36.31 46.59 -17.77
C PRO A 292 -36.36 47.57 -16.57
N SER A 293 -35.27 48.34 -16.45
CA SER A 293 -35.15 49.74 -16.00
C SER A 293 -36.14 50.39 -15.01
N ASN A 294 -35.57 50.86 -13.89
CA ASN A 294 -35.55 52.26 -13.43
C ASN A 294 -36.88 53.03 -13.21
N GLN A 295 -37.16 53.42 -11.95
CA GLN A 295 -37.62 54.79 -11.62
C GLN A 295 -37.45 55.16 -10.14
N SER A 296 -37.54 56.46 -9.88
CA SER A 296 -37.15 57.20 -8.67
C SER A 296 -38.34 57.79 -7.89
N GLY A 297 -38.21 57.97 -6.57
CA GLY A 297 -39.10 58.79 -5.72
C GLY A 297 -38.99 58.34 -4.25
N VAL A 298 -38.63 59.09 -3.20
CA VAL A 298 -38.88 60.50 -2.75
C VAL A 298 -39.98 60.54 -1.66
N LEU A 299 -39.58 60.94 -0.43
CA LEU A 299 -40.41 61.41 0.72
C LEU A 299 -41.30 60.34 1.41
N GLU A 300 -41.74 60.45 2.69
CA GLU A 300 -41.59 61.46 3.76
C GLU A 300 -41.87 60.81 5.16
N ASP A 301 -41.47 61.49 6.26
CA ASP A 301 -42.14 61.56 7.60
C ASP A 301 -42.48 60.29 8.43
N MET A 302 -42.84 60.35 9.74
CA MET A 302 -42.43 61.14 10.93
C MET A 302 -43.01 60.40 12.19
N GLU A 303 -42.68 60.89 13.40
CA GLU A 303 -43.31 60.56 14.72
C GLU A 303 -43.08 59.11 15.27
N GLY A 304 -42.89 58.85 16.58
CA GLY A 304 -42.68 59.73 17.75
C GLY A 304 -43.03 59.01 19.08
N VAL A 305 -42.42 59.43 20.22
CA VAL A 305 -43.02 59.41 21.60
C VAL A 305 -43.17 58.00 22.29
N ASP A 306 -42.86 57.70 23.57
CA ASP A 306 -42.34 58.47 24.72
C ASP A 306 -41.60 57.64 25.82
N VAL A 307 -40.69 58.32 26.53
CA VAL A 307 -40.40 58.36 28.00
C VAL A 307 -40.59 57.13 28.94
N MET A 308 -39.51 56.78 29.68
CA MET A 308 -39.51 56.79 31.18
C MET A 308 -38.08 56.82 31.80
N GLN A 309 -37.90 57.60 32.87
CA GLN A 309 -36.72 57.78 33.74
C GLN A 309 -37.24 58.03 35.20
N PRO A 310 -36.44 58.27 36.27
CA PRO A 310 -34.97 58.25 36.44
C PRO A 310 -34.45 57.48 37.69
N GLY A 311 -33.13 57.46 37.90
CA GLY A 311 -32.47 57.04 39.16
C GLY A 311 -31.03 57.55 39.25
N ASN A 312 -30.67 58.32 40.28
CA ASN A 312 -29.58 59.31 40.24
C ASN A 312 -28.45 59.10 41.28
N ARG A 313 -27.29 59.76 41.04
CA ARG A 313 -26.06 59.97 41.86
C ARG A 313 -24.92 58.93 41.67
N GLY A 314 -23.65 59.31 41.46
CA GLY A 314 -23.08 60.63 41.12
C GLY A 314 -21.60 60.82 41.55
N THR A 315 -20.79 61.55 40.75
CA THR A 315 -19.48 62.19 41.08
C THR A 315 -18.32 61.26 41.57
N SER A 316 -17.01 61.47 41.36
CA SER A 316 -16.12 62.25 40.46
C SER A 316 -14.68 61.63 40.60
N LYS A 317 -13.53 62.10 40.06
CA LYS A 317 -13.11 63.36 39.43
C LYS A 317 -11.83 63.16 38.56
N GLN A 318 -11.52 64.18 37.76
CA GLN A 318 -10.33 64.49 36.94
C GLN A 318 -8.91 64.03 37.41
N ARG A 319 -8.03 63.76 36.44
CA ARG A 319 -6.87 64.61 35.96
C ARG A 319 -5.51 63.86 35.83
N GLY A 320 -4.78 64.13 34.74
CA GLY A 320 -3.33 63.85 34.65
C GLY A 320 -2.82 63.40 33.27
N SER A 321 -2.52 64.33 32.37
CA SER A 321 -1.88 64.03 31.08
C SER A 321 -0.36 64.15 31.15
N ARG A 322 0.38 63.20 30.55
CA ARG A 322 1.79 63.41 30.17
C ARG A 322 2.22 62.54 28.98
N THR A 323 2.05 63.11 27.79
CA THR A 323 2.82 62.87 26.55
C THR A 323 4.34 63.04 26.84
N GLN A 324 5.36 62.41 26.23
CA GLN A 324 5.64 61.80 24.91
C GLN A 324 6.82 60.79 25.12
N THR A 325 7.05 59.71 24.36
CA THR A 325 7.74 59.65 23.05
C THR A 325 7.75 58.16 22.61
N GLN A 326 7.01 57.68 21.60
CA GLN A 326 7.18 57.76 20.13
C GLN A 326 8.07 56.66 19.49
N LYS A 327 7.61 56.13 18.34
CA LYS A 327 8.10 55.00 17.51
C LYS A 327 7.71 53.61 18.04
N THR A 328 7.03 52.73 17.28
CA THR A 328 6.72 52.69 15.82
C THR A 328 5.24 52.49 15.49
N SER A 329 4.85 52.87 14.26
CA SER A 329 3.49 52.77 13.69
C SER A 329 3.31 51.46 12.86
N PRO A 330 2.18 51.16 12.17
CA PRO A 330 1.49 49.88 12.38
C PRO A 330 1.38 48.99 11.12
N SER A 331 1.22 47.67 11.29
CA SER A 331 0.86 46.79 10.16
C SER A 331 0.20 45.47 10.55
N SER A 332 -1.05 45.31 10.09
CA SER A 332 -1.79 44.06 9.82
C SER A 332 -1.84 42.97 10.90
N GLU A 333 -2.98 42.91 11.59
CA GLU A 333 -3.68 41.67 11.88
C GLU A 333 -3.96 40.95 10.55
N LYS A 334 -3.12 39.95 10.20
CA LYS A 334 -3.11 39.33 8.88
C LYS A 334 -3.84 37.98 8.92
N ASP A 335 -4.99 37.97 8.26
CA ASP A 335 -5.91 36.87 7.98
C ASP A 335 -5.28 35.46 8.08
N SER A 336 -5.66 34.70 9.12
CA SER A 336 -5.13 33.36 9.42
C SER A 336 -5.59 32.27 8.43
N ARG A 337 -6.32 32.65 7.38
CA ARG A 337 -6.81 31.75 6.33
C ARG A 337 -5.85 31.58 5.15
N TYR A 338 -4.71 32.27 5.10
CA TYR A 338 -3.78 32.17 3.96
C TYR A 338 -2.42 31.59 4.36
N CYS A 339 -1.90 30.69 3.53
CA CYS A 339 -0.64 30.00 3.75
C CYS A 339 0.55 30.97 3.67
N PRO A 340 1.44 31.05 4.69
CA PRO A 340 2.58 31.97 4.67
C PRO A 340 3.64 31.61 3.61
N ASP A 341 3.68 30.35 3.17
CA ASP A 341 4.71 29.85 2.22
C ASP A 341 4.32 30.05 0.75
N CYS A 342 3.02 30.12 0.42
CA CYS A 342 2.55 30.21 -0.97
C CYS A 342 1.34 31.14 -1.21
N GLY A 343 0.78 31.77 -0.17
CA GLY A 343 -0.32 32.74 -0.28
C GLY A 343 -1.72 32.16 -0.60
N GLU A 344 -1.85 30.84 -0.74
CA GLU A 344 -3.14 30.18 -1.03
C GLU A 344 -4.03 30.02 0.20
N GLU A 345 -5.34 29.91 -0.01
CA GLU A 345 -6.31 29.73 1.07
C GLU A 345 -6.16 28.35 1.75
N LEU A 346 -6.24 28.35 3.08
CA LEU A 346 -6.06 27.19 3.93
C LEU A 346 -7.41 26.52 4.20
N ARG A 347 -7.46 25.20 4.05
CA ARG A 347 -8.63 24.39 4.37
C ARG A 347 -8.58 23.94 5.82
N TYR A 348 -9.60 24.22 6.62
CA TYR A 348 -9.70 23.72 7.99
C TYR A 348 -10.24 22.28 8.03
N PHE A 349 -9.62 21.42 8.83
CA PHE A 349 -10.04 20.02 9.01
C PHE A 349 -10.50 19.78 10.46
N GLU A 350 -11.81 19.77 10.68
CA GLU A 350 -12.44 19.67 12.01
C GLU A 350 -11.97 18.44 12.82
N GLU A 351 -11.79 17.28 12.18
CA GLU A 351 -11.27 16.06 12.84
C GLU A 351 -9.86 16.21 13.44
N SER A 352 -9.08 17.19 12.98
CA SER A 352 -7.66 17.37 13.34
C SER A 352 -7.32 18.68 14.06
N GLY A 353 -8.29 19.60 14.12
CA GLY A 353 -8.14 20.94 14.70
C GLY A 353 -7.10 21.82 14.00
N ARG A 354 -6.74 21.52 12.75
CA ARG A 354 -5.61 22.14 12.04
C ARG A 354 -5.97 22.62 10.64
N TRP A 355 -5.18 23.58 10.16
CA TRP A 355 -5.29 24.13 8.82
C TRP A 355 -4.39 23.35 7.86
N TYR A 356 -4.79 23.22 6.60
CA TYR A 356 -4.05 22.48 5.58
C TYR A 356 -3.93 23.29 4.30
N CYS A 357 -2.73 23.35 3.74
CA CYS A 357 -2.48 23.98 2.45
C CYS A 357 -2.47 22.94 1.33
N ASP A 358 -3.48 22.99 0.45
CA ASP A 358 -3.60 22.08 -0.70
C ASP A 358 -2.43 22.22 -1.71
N ASN A 359 -1.75 23.37 -1.74
CA ASN A 359 -0.62 23.65 -2.65
C ASN A 359 0.74 23.21 -2.06
N CYS A 360 0.97 23.44 -0.76
CA CYS A 360 2.23 23.08 -0.07
C CYS A 360 2.23 21.68 0.54
N TYR A 361 1.09 20.98 0.61
CA TYR A 361 0.94 19.66 1.22
C TYR A 361 1.45 19.59 2.69
N GLN A 362 1.20 20.67 3.45
CA GLN A 362 1.57 20.78 4.86
C GLN A 362 0.39 21.24 5.71
N TYR A 363 0.32 20.73 6.94
CA TYR A 363 -0.53 21.25 8.00
C TYR A 363 0.13 22.45 8.68
N LYS A 364 -0.67 23.42 9.08
CA LYS A 364 -0.29 24.61 9.86
C LYS A 364 -1.15 24.70 11.12
#